data_AF-A0AAU6WIJ2-F1
#
_entry.id   AF-A0AAU6WIJ2-F1
#
_cell.length_a   1.000
_cell.length_b   1.000
_cell.length_c   1.000
_cell.angle_alpha   90.00
_cell.angle_beta   90.00
_cell.angle_gamma   90.00
#
_symmetry.space_group_name_H-M   'P 1'
#
loop_
_entity.id
_entity.type
_entity.pdbx_description
1 polymer ?
#
loop_
_entity_poly.entity_id
_entity_poly.type
_entity_poly.pdbx_seq_one_letter_code
_entity_poly.pdbx_strand_id
1 'polypeptide(L)'
;MRKVLPSAAVLAFIVFSASGCADLESARTTTISDACQQAIQQQNEAWSDHDASESKIQEAESKGLQACKDLDEWSTAVSYNPGSVGYDELSLEEAANSVYLACSSVDSENKTPVCIDAGKRGYLDES
;
A
#
# COMPACT_ATOMS: atom_id res chain seq x y z
N MET A 1 -6.26 33.65 -18.00
CA MET A 1 -7.41 33.31 -17.12
C MET A 1 -8.65 33.14 -17.98
N ARG A 2 -9.09 31.89 -18.22
CA ARG A 2 -10.33 31.58 -18.95
C ARG A 2 -11.40 31.18 -17.94
N LYS A 3 -12.51 31.91 -17.95
CA LYS A 3 -13.72 31.67 -17.15
C LYS A 3 -14.49 30.50 -17.77
N VAL A 4 -14.75 29.46 -17.00
CA VAL A 4 -15.72 28.40 -17.34
C VAL A 4 -16.82 28.46 -16.29
N LEU A 5 -18.04 28.70 -16.76
CA LEU A 5 -19.26 28.75 -15.95
C LEU A 5 -19.65 27.33 -15.48
N PRO A 6 -20.26 27.16 -14.30
CA PRO A 6 -20.66 25.86 -13.78
C PRO A 6 -21.98 25.45 -14.44
N SER A 7 -21.98 24.29 -15.11
CA SER A 7 -23.22 23.65 -15.57
C SER A 7 -23.51 22.42 -14.73
N ALA A 8 -24.79 22.34 -14.38
CA ALA A 8 -25.46 21.44 -13.45
C ALA A 8 -25.12 19.94 -13.55
N ALA A 9 -25.13 19.36 -12.34
CA ALA A 9 -25.56 18.02 -11.94
C ALA A 9 -25.96 17.03 -13.06
N VAL A 10 -25.25 15.90 -13.08
CA VAL A 10 -25.81 14.62 -13.51
C VAL A 10 -25.60 13.62 -12.36
N LEU A 11 -26.66 13.44 -11.57
CA LEU A 11 -26.87 12.24 -10.76
C LEU A 11 -27.14 11.09 -11.74
N ALA A 12 -26.14 10.27 -12.03
CA ALA A 12 -26.30 9.04 -12.79
C ALA A 12 -26.18 7.83 -11.86
N PHE A 13 -27.36 7.30 -11.54
CA PHE A 13 -27.72 5.93 -11.18
C PHE A 13 -26.59 4.93 -10.88
N ILE A 14 -26.58 4.53 -9.61
CA ILE A 14 -26.05 3.27 -9.12
C ILE A 14 -26.79 2.12 -9.81
N VAL A 15 -26.04 1.27 -10.52
CA VAL A 15 -26.47 -0.10 -10.87
C VAL A 15 -25.42 -1.05 -10.30
N PHE A 16 -25.66 -1.52 -9.08
CA PHE A 16 -24.90 -2.64 -8.51
C PHE A 16 -25.32 -3.93 -9.20
N SER A 17 -24.48 -4.39 -10.12
CA SER A 17 -24.50 -5.78 -10.59
C SER A 17 -23.60 -6.56 -9.64
N ALA A 18 -24.19 -7.08 -8.56
CA ALA A 18 -23.48 -7.92 -7.60
C ALA A 18 -23.26 -9.31 -8.20
N SER A 19 -22.06 -9.55 -8.72
CA SER A 19 -21.52 -10.90 -8.92
C SER A 19 -20.00 -10.84 -9.07
N GLY A 20 -19.29 -11.15 -7.98
CA GLY A 20 -17.83 -11.32 -7.92
C GLY A 20 -17.11 -10.09 -7.37
N CYS A 21 -16.11 -10.30 -6.50
CA CYS A 21 -15.21 -9.28 -5.92
C CYS A 21 -15.76 -8.45 -4.74
N ALA A 22 -16.30 -9.10 -3.70
CA ALA A 22 -16.58 -8.41 -2.43
C ALA A 22 -15.31 -8.04 -1.64
N ASP A 23 -14.19 -8.75 -1.86
CA ASP A 23 -12.93 -8.49 -1.14
C ASP A 23 -12.10 -7.33 -1.73
N LEU A 24 -12.16 -7.11 -3.06
CA LEU A 24 -11.40 -6.03 -3.71
C LEU A 24 -11.96 -4.64 -3.35
N GLU A 25 -13.28 -4.53 -3.19
CA GLU A 25 -13.94 -3.26 -2.91
C GLU A 25 -13.81 -2.83 -1.44
N SER A 26 -13.62 -3.79 -0.53
CA SER A 26 -13.29 -3.51 0.87
C SER A 26 -11.95 -2.79 0.97
N ALA A 27 -10.94 -3.25 0.23
CA ALA A 27 -9.61 -2.66 0.22
C ALA A 27 -9.57 -1.26 -0.42
N ARG A 28 -10.49 -0.95 -1.36
CA ARG A 28 -10.70 0.42 -1.89
C ARG A 28 -11.24 1.43 -0.87
N THR A 29 -11.71 0.97 0.30
CA THR A 29 -12.22 1.83 1.37
C THR A 29 -11.36 1.84 2.63
N THR A 30 -10.20 1.18 2.60
CA THR A 30 -9.30 1.15 3.75
C THR A 30 -8.76 2.55 4.03
N THR A 31 -9.18 3.13 5.16
CA THR A 31 -8.60 4.37 5.66
C THR A 31 -7.13 4.15 5.97
N ILE A 32 -6.28 4.91 5.29
CA ILE A 32 -4.85 5.02 5.60
C ILE A 32 -4.71 6.04 6.72
N SER A 33 -4.09 5.63 7.82
CA SER A 33 -3.71 6.49 8.92
C SER A 33 -2.58 7.42 8.51
N ASP A 34 -2.53 8.61 9.11
CA ASP A 34 -1.46 9.58 8.86
C ASP A 34 -0.06 8.98 9.10
N ALA A 35 0.07 8.11 10.10
CA ALA A 35 1.32 7.43 10.42
C ALA A 35 1.76 6.46 9.31
N CYS A 36 0.84 5.61 8.83
CA CYS A 36 1.12 4.70 7.71
C CYS A 36 1.45 5.48 6.43
N GLN A 37 0.63 6.49 6.10
CA GLN A 37 0.85 7.32 4.92
C GLN A 37 2.22 8.02 4.96
N GLN A 38 2.58 8.61 6.09
CA GLN A 38 3.87 9.28 6.25
C GLN A 38 5.04 8.30 6.16
N ALA A 39 4.92 7.11 6.75
CA ALA A 39 5.97 6.10 6.70
C ALA A 39 6.21 5.59 5.27
N ILE A 40 5.13 5.28 4.54
CA ILE A 40 5.22 4.85 3.13
C ILE A 40 5.74 5.96 2.21
N GLN A 41 5.36 7.22 2.45
CA GLN A 41 5.93 8.38 1.75
C GLN A 41 7.45 8.46 1.96
N GLN A 42 7.93 8.33 3.21
CA GLN A 42 9.36 8.35 3.53
C GLN A 42 10.12 7.16 2.93
N GLN A 43 9.49 5.99 2.91
CA GLN A 43 10.01 4.81 2.23
C GLN A 43 10.19 5.06 0.73
N ASN A 44 9.20 5.65 0.06
CA ASN A 44 9.29 6.05 -1.34
C ASN A 44 10.42 7.07 -1.60
N GLU A 45 10.57 8.06 -0.71
CA GLU A 45 11.66 9.03 -0.80
C GLU A 45 13.04 8.35 -0.63
N ALA A 46 13.16 7.38 0.29
CA ALA A 46 14.40 6.63 0.48
C ALA A 46 14.75 5.77 -0.74
N TRP A 47 13.76 5.14 -1.37
CA TRP A 47 13.93 4.38 -2.61
C TRP A 47 14.28 5.25 -3.82
N SER A 48 13.77 6.47 -3.87
CA SER A 48 14.03 7.43 -4.95
C SER A 48 15.39 8.14 -4.82
N ASP A 49 15.99 8.10 -3.64
CA ASP A 49 17.29 8.71 -3.34
C ASP A 49 18.43 7.79 -3.80
N HIS A 50 19.02 8.08 -4.96
CA HIS A 50 20.13 7.29 -5.52
C HIS A 50 21.38 7.26 -4.64
N ASP A 51 21.51 8.18 -3.68
CA ASP A 51 22.61 8.23 -2.73
C ASP A 51 22.25 7.58 -1.38
N ALA A 52 21.02 7.08 -1.21
CA ALA A 52 20.61 6.39 0.01
C ALA A 52 21.39 5.08 0.19
N SER A 53 21.89 4.86 1.41
CA SER A 53 22.46 3.57 1.77
C SER A 53 21.37 2.51 1.88
N GLU A 54 21.72 1.26 1.62
CA GLU A 54 20.83 0.11 1.81
C GLU A 54 20.21 0.09 3.22
N SER A 55 21.00 0.42 4.25
CA SER A 55 20.52 0.51 5.64
C SER A 55 19.44 1.57 5.84
N LYS A 56 19.50 2.69 5.11
CA LYS A 56 18.50 3.77 5.18
C LYS A 56 17.19 3.34 4.51
N ILE A 57 17.30 2.60 3.40
CA ILE A 57 16.15 2.00 2.70
C ILE A 57 15.48 0.98 3.63
N GLN A 58 16.25 0.03 4.19
CA GLN A 58 15.72 -0.98 5.11
C GLN A 58 15.08 -0.38 6.37
N GLU A 59 15.68 0.69 6.93
CA GLU A 59 15.08 1.40 8.07
C GLU A 59 13.72 2.02 7.69
N ALA A 60 13.61 2.60 6.50
CA ALA A 60 12.36 3.18 6.02
C ALA A 60 11.30 2.10 5.74
N GLU A 61 11.68 0.98 5.15
CA GLU A 61 10.80 -0.20 4.94
C GLU A 61 10.28 -0.77 6.25
N SER A 62 11.17 -0.94 7.24
CA SER A 62 10.79 -1.41 8.58
C SER A 62 9.78 -0.47 9.25
N LYS A 63 9.97 0.85 9.11
CA LYS A 63 9.00 1.85 9.59
C LYS A 63 7.66 1.74 8.87
N GLY A 64 7.66 1.54 7.55
CA GLY A 64 6.44 1.31 6.77
C GLY A 64 5.64 0.12 7.28
N LEU A 65 6.30 -1.02 7.47
CA LEU A 65 5.68 -2.24 8.01
C LEU A 65 5.19 -2.08 9.46
N GLN A 66 5.88 -1.29 10.27
CA GLN A 66 5.54 -1.08 11.68
C GLN A 66 4.41 -0.06 11.90
N ALA A 67 4.32 0.97 11.04
CA ALA A 67 3.38 2.08 11.20
C ALA A 67 1.99 1.75 10.65
N CYS A 68 1.90 0.93 9.61
CA CYS A 68 0.64 0.45 9.07
C CYS A 68 0.04 -0.64 9.97
N LYS A 69 -1.28 -0.64 10.12
CA LYS A 69 -1.99 -1.50 11.08
C LYS A 69 -2.05 -2.97 10.63
N ASP A 70 -2.13 -3.20 9.33
CA ASP A 70 -2.38 -4.50 8.70
C ASP A 70 -2.00 -4.48 7.20
N LEU A 71 -2.12 -5.63 6.53
CA LEU A 71 -1.79 -5.78 5.12
C LEU A 71 -2.65 -4.90 4.21
N ASP A 72 -3.94 -4.72 4.54
CA ASP A 72 -4.85 -3.96 3.69
C ASP A 72 -4.48 -2.47 3.69
N GLU A 73 -4.14 -1.91 4.86
CA GLU A 73 -3.71 -0.52 4.95
C GLU A 73 -2.36 -0.30 4.25
N TRP A 74 -1.41 -1.21 4.46
CA TRP A 74 -0.10 -1.14 3.84
C TRP A 74 -0.18 -1.26 2.32
N SER A 75 -0.88 -2.28 1.79
CA SER A 75 -1.03 -2.48 0.35
C SER A 75 -1.79 -1.34 -0.32
N THR A 76 -2.79 -0.75 0.36
CA THR A 76 -3.48 0.44 -0.14
C THR A 76 -2.52 1.63 -0.23
N ALA A 77 -1.74 1.90 0.83
CA ALA A 77 -0.77 2.98 0.83
C ALA A 77 0.34 2.80 -0.22
N VAL A 78 0.83 1.57 -0.39
CA VAL A 78 1.81 1.20 -1.41
C VAL A 78 1.23 1.32 -2.83
N SER A 79 -0.02 0.94 -3.06
CA SER A 79 -0.65 1.09 -4.39
C SER A 79 -0.76 2.56 -4.83
N TYR A 80 -0.83 3.49 -3.88
CA TYR A 80 -0.76 4.93 -4.15
C TYR A 80 0.67 5.49 -4.21
N ASN A 81 1.66 4.73 -3.73
CA ASN A 81 3.08 5.10 -3.70
C ASN A 81 3.97 3.91 -4.15
N PRO A 82 3.80 3.39 -5.37
CA PRO A 82 4.44 2.14 -5.80
C PRO A 82 5.97 2.19 -5.73
N GLY A 83 6.56 3.38 -5.84
CA GLY A 83 8.01 3.59 -5.68
C GLY A 83 8.54 3.24 -4.30
N SER A 84 7.69 3.15 -3.27
CA SER A 84 8.09 2.68 -1.93
C SER A 84 8.58 1.24 -1.92
N VAL A 85 8.28 0.46 -2.95
CA VAL A 85 8.75 -0.92 -3.12
C VAL A 85 9.50 -1.09 -4.43
N GLY A 86 9.96 0.01 -5.05
CA GLY A 86 10.77 -0.01 -6.26
C GLY A 86 10.00 -0.23 -7.57
N TYR A 87 8.69 0.01 -7.60
CA TYR A 87 7.85 -0.11 -8.81
C TYR A 87 7.35 1.26 -9.27
N ASP A 88 7.18 1.45 -10.58
CA ASP A 88 6.59 2.68 -11.13
C ASP A 88 5.08 2.73 -10.92
N GLU A 89 4.42 1.56 -11.03
CA GLU A 89 2.99 1.37 -10.87
C GLU A 89 2.72 0.01 -10.22
N LEU A 90 1.72 -0.05 -9.33
CA LEU A 90 1.22 -1.28 -8.73
C LEU A 90 -0.29 -1.20 -8.55
N SER A 91 -1.02 -2.22 -8.96
CA SER A 91 -2.37 -2.43 -8.47
C SER A 91 -2.36 -2.80 -6.99
N LEU A 92 -3.53 -2.69 -6.35
CA LEU A 92 -3.70 -3.06 -4.94
C LEU A 92 -3.35 -4.54 -4.67
N GLU A 93 -3.72 -5.42 -5.60
CA GLU A 93 -3.41 -6.85 -5.51
C GLU A 93 -1.92 -7.12 -5.66
N GLU A 94 -1.25 -6.47 -6.63
CA GLU A 94 0.20 -6.59 -6.79
C GLU A 94 0.95 -6.00 -5.58
N ALA A 95 0.46 -4.88 -5.04
CA ALA A 95 0.99 -4.31 -3.80
C ALA A 95 0.88 -5.31 -2.66
N ALA A 96 -0.30 -5.89 -2.39
CA ALA A 96 -0.48 -6.91 -1.36
C ALA A 96 0.43 -8.13 -1.58
N ASN A 97 0.55 -8.61 -2.82
CA ASN A 97 1.43 -9.71 -3.18
C ASN A 97 2.91 -9.37 -3.09
N SER A 98 3.32 -8.10 -3.08
CA SER A 98 4.72 -7.70 -2.91
C SER A 98 5.21 -7.78 -1.46
N VAL A 99 4.30 -7.96 -0.49
CA VAL A 99 4.62 -7.92 0.94
C VAL A 99 5.65 -8.96 1.38
N TYR A 100 5.74 -10.12 0.71
CA TYR A 100 6.74 -11.15 1.02
C TYR A 100 8.18 -10.63 0.84
N LEU A 101 8.42 -9.73 -0.11
CA LEU A 101 9.73 -9.12 -0.33
C LEU A 101 10.12 -8.24 0.86
N ALA A 102 9.19 -7.41 1.32
CA ALA A 102 9.42 -6.54 2.47
C ALA A 102 9.59 -7.36 3.76
N CYS A 103 8.69 -8.31 4.03
CA CYS A 103 8.77 -9.12 5.25
C CYS A 103 10.02 -10.01 5.28
N SER A 104 10.40 -10.66 4.18
CA SER A 104 11.61 -11.50 4.14
C SER A 104 12.91 -10.70 4.30
N SER A 105 12.95 -9.47 3.78
CA SER A 105 14.13 -8.60 3.82
C SER A 105 14.33 -7.91 5.17
N VAL A 106 13.28 -7.30 5.73
CA VAL A 106 13.41 -6.39 6.88
C VAL A 106 12.71 -6.84 8.16
N ASP A 107 11.86 -7.87 8.11
CA ASP A 107 11.13 -8.42 9.25
C ASP A 107 10.96 -9.94 9.14
N SER A 108 12.07 -10.66 8.97
CA SER A 108 12.06 -12.11 8.71
C SER A 108 11.44 -12.95 9.82
N GLU A 109 11.28 -12.38 11.02
CA GLU A 109 10.59 -13.01 12.15
C GLU A 109 9.08 -12.71 12.18
N ASN A 110 8.56 -11.96 11.19
CA ASN A 110 7.17 -11.58 11.01
C ASN A 110 6.55 -10.95 12.27
N LYS A 111 7.19 -9.91 12.81
CA LYS A 111 6.79 -9.27 14.07
C LYS A 111 6.02 -7.97 13.89
N THR A 112 6.17 -7.32 12.74
CA THR A 112 5.44 -6.09 12.43
C THR A 112 3.96 -6.41 12.19
N PRO A 113 3.04 -5.46 12.45
CA PRO A 113 1.61 -5.69 12.27
C PRO A 113 1.27 -6.17 10.86
N VAL A 114 1.91 -5.59 9.84
CA VAL A 114 1.75 -5.97 8.43
C VAL A 114 2.18 -7.42 8.18
N CYS A 115 3.39 -7.80 8.61
CA CYS A 115 3.88 -9.17 8.36
C CYS A 115 3.13 -10.23 9.18
N ILE A 116 2.68 -9.90 10.40
CA ILE A 116 1.80 -10.78 11.18
C ILE A 116 0.50 -11.05 10.42
N ASP A 117 -0.13 -10.01 9.89
CA ASP A 117 -1.40 -10.13 9.17
C ASP A 117 -1.22 -10.84 7.81
N ALA A 118 -0.16 -10.50 7.07
CA ALA A 118 0.20 -11.17 5.82
C ALA A 118 0.44 -12.67 6.03
N GLY A 119 1.15 -13.07 7.08
CA GLY A 119 1.37 -14.48 7.42
C GLY A 119 0.06 -15.21 7.76
N LYS A 120 -0.84 -14.60 8.53
CA LYS A 120 -2.17 -15.18 8.82
C LYS A 120 -3.02 -15.40 7.57
N ARG A 121 -2.80 -14.59 6.54
CA ARG A 121 -3.53 -14.61 5.26
C ARG A 121 -2.84 -15.44 4.17
N GLY A 122 -1.67 -16.03 4.45
CA GLY A 122 -0.93 -16.89 3.52
C GLY A 122 -0.11 -16.14 2.46
N TYR A 123 0.17 -14.85 2.66
CA TYR A 123 1.01 -14.06 1.74
C TYR A 123 2.51 -14.28 1.96
N LEU A 124 2.91 -14.86 3.10
CA LEU A 124 4.31 -15.09 3.48
C LEU A 124 4.71 -16.56 3.45
N ASP A 125 3.74 -17.44 3.22
CA ASP A 125 4.00 -18.85 3.01
C ASP A 125 4.48 -19.01 1.57
N GLU A 126 5.79 -18.86 1.34
CA GLU A 126 6.36 -19.22 0.05
C GLU A 126 6.22 -20.74 -0.18
N SER A 127 5.62 -21.08 -1.32
CA SER A 127 5.76 -22.36 -2.02
C SER A 127 7.20 -22.64 -2.42
#